data_AF-T1ARI6-F1
#
_entry.id   AF-T1ARI6-F1
#
_cell.length_a   1.000
_cell.length_b   1.000
_cell.length_c   1.000
_cell.angle_alpha   90.00
_cell.angle_beta   90.00
_cell.angle_gamma   90.00
#
_symmetry.space_group_name_H-M   'P 1'
#
loop_
_entity.id
_entity.type
_entity.pdbx_description
1 polymer ?
#
loop_
_entity_poly.entity_id
_entity_poly.type
_entity_poly.pdbx_seq_one_letter_code
_entity_poly.pdbx_strand_id
1 'polypeptide(L)'
;MTRMEEEASELGADGVVGVRLDVNYYEWGKDAAEFIAVGTAVKAEDGVSRRNALGKPFTSDLSGQDFWTLLRTGYLPQGLVMGTCVYHIAHRGLGQTLATTGQNVELPNFTQALYEARELAMTRMQDEASRLGAAGVVGARLEEKTHQWGSHTIEFLALG
;
A
#
# COMPACT_ATOMS: atom_id res chain seq x y z
N MET A 1 -8.38 7.88 2.55
CA MET A 1 -7.77 8.49 3.76
C MET A 1 -8.46 9.77 4.23
N THR A 2 -9.15 10.52 3.37
CA THR A 2 -9.78 11.82 3.67
C THR A 2 -10.52 11.89 5.01
N ARG A 3 -11.40 10.92 5.32
CA ARG A 3 -12.16 10.93 6.57
C ARG A 3 -11.28 10.87 7.83
N MET A 4 -10.21 10.07 7.83
CA MET A 4 -9.27 10.00 8.94
C MET A 4 -8.49 11.31 9.11
N GLU A 5 -8.10 11.96 8.01
CA GLU A 5 -7.44 13.27 8.03
C GLU A 5 -8.35 14.36 8.61
N GLU A 6 -9.63 14.33 8.26
CA GLU A 6 -10.65 15.25 8.79
C GLU A 6 -10.82 15.07 10.30
N GLU A 7 -11.06 13.84 10.77
CA GLU A 7 -11.19 13.52 12.20
C GLU A 7 -9.93 13.91 12.99
N ALA A 8 -8.73 13.66 12.45
CA ALA A 8 -7.47 14.09 13.07
C ALA A 8 -7.33 15.63 13.09
N SER A 9 -7.81 16.31 12.05
CA SER A 9 -7.75 17.76 11.98
C SER A 9 -8.68 18.42 12.99
N GLU A 10 -9.87 17.84 13.22
CA GLU A 10 -10.80 18.29 14.26
C GLU A 10 -10.19 18.19 15.67
N LEU A 11 -9.38 17.16 15.92
CA LEU A 11 -8.60 17.02 17.16
C LEU A 11 -7.39 17.97 17.24
N GLY A 12 -7.11 18.74 16.19
CA GLY A 12 -5.95 19.62 16.10
C GLY A 12 -4.62 18.86 16.10
N ALA A 13 -4.62 17.62 15.59
CA ALA A 13 -3.44 16.78 15.46
C ALA A 13 -2.53 17.26 14.30
N ASP A 14 -1.26 16.89 14.39
CA ASP A 14 -0.27 17.06 13.32
C ASP A 14 -0.28 15.87 12.35
N GLY A 15 -0.71 14.70 12.82
CA GLY A 15 -0.86 13.51 11.99
C GLY A 15 -1.40 12.30 12.74
N VAL A 16 -1.49 11.18 12.04
CA VAL A 16 -1.92 9.88 12.54
C VAL A 16 -0.81 8.87 12.27
N VAL A 17 -0.36 8.16 13.31
CA VAL A 17 0.69 7.13 13.24
C VAL A 17 0.14 5.74 13.53
N GLY A 18 0.86 4.72 13.13
CA GLY A 18 0.47 3.31 13.32
C GLY A 18 -0.85 2.98 12.62
N VAL A 19 -1.12 3.63 11.48
CA VAL A 19 -2.32 3.38 10.69
C VAL A 19 -2.35 1.94 10.21
N ARG A 20 -3.41 1.23 10.54
CA ARG A 20 -3.72 -0.10 10.02
C ARG A 20 -4.96 0.00 9.15
N LEU A 21 -4.84 -0.51 7.92
CA LEU A 21 -5.93 -0.59 6.97
C LEU A 21 -6.33 -2.05 6.82
N ASP A 22 -7.52 -2.38 7.32
CA ASP A 22 -8.14 -3.69 7.14
C ASP A 22 -9.26 -3.57 6.09
N VAL A 23 -9.24 -4.48 5.12
CA VAL A 23 -10.26 -4.55 4.06
C VAL A 23 -10.96 -5.90 4.17
N ASN A 24 -12.23 -5.86 4.57
CA ASN A 24 -13.05 -7.05 4.74
C ASN A 24 -14.05 -7.19 3.59
N TYR A 25 -14.18 -8.41 3.08
CA TYR A 25 -15.21 -8.78 2.11
C TYR A 25 -16.15 -9.76 2.80
N TYR A 26 -17.44 -9.44 2.83
CA TYR A 26 -18.43 -10.26 3.51
C TYR A 26 -19.20 -11.13 2.52
N GLU A 27 -19.38 -12.42 2.83
CA GLU A 27 -20.11 -13.37 1.96
C GLU A 27 -21.58 -12.96 1.70
N TRP A 28 -22.19 -12.23 2.63
CA TRP A 28 -23.57 -11.73 2.53
C TRP A 28 -23.69 -10.40 1.75
N GLY A 29 -22.57 -9.78 1.39
CA GLY A 29 -22.48 -8.53 0.63
C GLY A 29 -21.41 -8.64 -0.46
N LYS A 30 -21.65 -9.49 -1.46
CA LYS A 30 -20.69 -9.82 -2.53
C LYS A 30 -20.18 -8.62 -3.35
N ASP A 31 -20.84 -7.47 -3.22
CA ASP A 31 -20.50 -6.23 -3.92
C ASP A 31 -20.04 -5.10 -2.99
N ALA A 32 -19.79 -5.39 -1.70
CA ALA A 32 -19.38 -4.40 -0.71
C ALA A 32 -18.06 -4.80 -0.04
N ALA A 33 -17.09 -3.88 -0.09
CA ALA A 33 -15.85 -3.95 0.68
C ALA A 33 -15.96 -3.00 1.87
N GLU A 34 -15.69 -3.51 3.07
CA GLU A 34 -15.55 -2.68 4.26
C GLU A 34 -14.08 -2.27 4.41
N PHE A 35 -13.85 -0.96 4.53
CA PHE A 35 -12.53 -0.39 4.80
C PHE A 35 -12.49 0.15 6.23
N ILE A 36 -11.66 -0.45 7.07
CA ILE A 36 -11.42 0.00 8.43
C ILE A 36 -10.01 0.57 8.48
N ALA A 37 -9.89 1.85 8.81
CA ALA A 37 -8.62 2.52 9.03
C ALA A 37 -8.54 2.98 10.49
N VAL A 38 -7.58 2.47 11.25
CA VAL A 38 -7.37 2.82 12.66
C VAL A 38 -5.94 3.23 12.89
N GLY A 39 -5.74 4.32 13.62
CA GLY A 39 -4.41 4.79 14.01
C GLY A 39 -4.50 5.73 15.21
N THR A 40 -3.35 6.25 15.64
CA THR A 40 -3.25 7.15 16.79
C THR A 40 -2.97 8.56 16.32
N ALA A 41 -3.88 9.50 16.60
CA ALA A 41 -3.64 10.92 16.36
C ALA A 41 -2.54 11.45 17.29
N VAL A 42 -1.56 12.16 16.73
CA VAL A 42 -0.40 12.69 17.45
C VAL A 42 -0.23 14.19 17.20
N LYS A 43 0.30 14.88 18.19
CA LYS A 43 0.55 16.32 18.17
C LYS A 43 1.87 16.63 18.86
N ALA A 44 2.64 17.55 18.31
CA ALA A 44 3.86 18.02 18.96
C ALA A 44 3.53 18.92 20.17
N GLU A 45 4.26 18.75 21.27
CA GLU A 45 4.07 19.54 22.50
C GLU A 45 4.79 20.90 22.46
N ASP A 46 5.76 21.07 21.55
CA ASP A 46 6.56 22.29 21.40
C ASP A 46 5.82 23.43 20.68
N GLY A 47 4.58 23.19 20.24
CA GLY A 47 3.75 24.16 19.52
C GLY A 47 4.13 24.36 18.06
N VAL A 48 5.17 23.69 17.56
CA VAL A 48 5.56 23.73 16.15
C VAL A 48 4.73 22.69 15.40
N SER A 49 3.85 23.14 14.50
CA SER A 49 3.05 22.20 13.71
C SER A 49 3.94 21.36 12.80
N ARG A 50 3.65 20.06 12.77
CA ARG A 50 4.35 19.05 11.94
C ARG A 50 3.44 18.40 10.91
N ARG A 51 2.43 19.16 10.47
CA ARG A 51 1.54 18.77 9.37
C ARG A 51 2.33 18.57 8.07
N ASN A 52 1.72 17.85 7.13
CA ASN A 52 2.34 17.58 5.84
C ASN A 52 2.49 18.87 5.00
N ALA A 53 3.16 18.74 3.85
CA ALA A 53 3.40 19.84 2.91
C ALA A 53 2.12 20.56 2.42
N LEU A 54 0.96 19.90 2.52
CA LEU A 54 -0.35 20.44 2.16
C LEU A 54 -1.08 21.11 3.34
N GLY A 55 -0.45 21.21 4.52
CA GLY A 55 -1.06 21.75 5.73
C GLY A 55 -2.13 20.84 6.36
N LYS A 56 -2.16 19.57 5.97
CA LYS A 56 -3.09 18.55 6.51
C LYS A 56 -2.38 17.64 7.52
N PRO A 57 -3.11 17.00 8.43
CA PRO A 57 -2.54 15.93 9.24
C PRO A 57 -1.94 14.85 8.33
N PHE A 58 -0.68 14.47 8.56
CA PHE A 58 -0.09 13.34 7.83
C PHE A 58 -0.73 12.02 8.29
N THR A 59 -0.62 10.99 7.47
CA THR A 59 -0.96 9.60 7.84
C THR A 59 0.28 8.72 7.63
N SER A 60 0.45 7.70 8.46
CA SER A 60 1.60 6.79 8.38
C SER A 60 1.29 5.46 9.05
N ASP A 61 1.65 4.34 8.41
CA ASP A 61 1.53 3.00 9.00
C ASP A 61 2.70 2.67 9.95
N LEU A 62 3.73 3.52 9.99
CA LEU A 62 4.88 3.37 10.86
C LEU A 62 4.44 3.25 12.32
N SER A 63 5.06 2.30 13.03
CA SER A 63 4.89 2.20 14.47
C SER A 63 5.39 3.49 15.15
N GLY A 64 4.96 3.75 16.39
CA GLY A 64 5.46 4.92 17.14
C GLY A 64 6.99 4.93 17.28
N GLN A 65 7.63 3.76 17.33
CA GLN A 65 9.09 3.62 17.40
C GLN A 65 9.77 3.97 16.07
N ASP A 66 9.21 3.51 14.95
CA ASP A 66 9.74 3.81 13.62
C ASP A 66 9.51 5.27 13.26
N PHE A 67 8.32 5.81 13.58
CA PHE A 67 8.00 7.23 13.46
C PHE A 67 8.98 8.09 14.27
N TRP A 68 9.25 7.72 15.52
CA TRP A 68 10.22 8.43 16.35
C TRP A 68 11.64 8.37 15.74
N THR A 69 12.01 7.24 15.16
CA THR A 69 13.30 7.08 14.48
C THR A 69 13.38 7.98 13.25
N LEU A 70 12.32 8.06 12.44
CA LEU A 70 12.23 8.95 11.28
C LEU A 70 12.33 10.43 11.68
N LEU A 71 11.65 10.82 12.76
CA LEU A 71 11.75 12.18 13.30
C LEU A 71 13.19 12.52 13.71
N ARG A 72 13.90 11.59 14.37
CA ARG A 72 15.28 11.81 14.81
C ARG A 72 16.27 11.95 13.67
N THR A 73 15.96 11.44 12.48
CA THR A 73 16.78 11.65 11.28
C THR A 73 16.43 12.94 10.53
N GLY A 74 15.49 13.74 11.05
CA GLY A 74 15.07 15.02 10.47
C GLY A 74 13.98 14.90 9.40
N TYR A 75 13.33 13.74 9.29
CA TYR A 75 12.25 13.51 8.33
C TYR A 75 10.89 13.49 9.02
N LEU A 76 9.87 13.92 8.27
CA LEU A 76 8.47 13.88 8.66
C LEU A 76 7.67 13.09 7.62
N PRO A 77 6.68 12.28 8.05
CA PRO A 77 5.76 11.65 7.11
C PRO A 77 4.97 12.72 6.34
N GLN A 78 4.71 12.47 5.05
CA GLN A 78 3.83 13.31 4.24
C GLN A 78 2.43 12.72 4.08
N GLY A 79 2.32 11.40 4.12
CA GLY A 79 1.06 10.65 4.01
C GLY A 79 1.34 9.18 3.77
N LEU A 80 0.33 8.34 4.03
CA LEU A 80 0.34 6.94 3.67
C LEU A 80 0.08 6.82 2.17
N VAL A 81 0.93 6.10 1.46
CA VAL A 81 0.85 5.90 0.01
C VAL A 81 0.60 4.44 -0.31
N MET A 82 -0.09 4.19 -1.43
CA MET A 82 -0.34 2.83 -1.88
C MET A 82 -0.30 2.69 -3.39
N GLY A 83 -0.04 1.48 -3.86
CA GLY A 83 -0.17 1.11 -5.25
C GLY A 83 -0.67 -0.31 -5.38
N THR A 84 -1.70 -0.52 -6.20
CA THR A 84 -2.23 -1.85 -6.49
C THR A 84 -2.10 -2.18 -7.97
N CYS A 85 -1.86 -3.45 -8.26
CA CYS A 85 -1.92 -4.02 -9.61
C CYS A 85 -2.61 -5.38 -9.56
N VAL A 86 -3.60 -5.57 -10.44
CA VAL A 86 -4.28 -6.85 -10.65
C VAL A 86 -3.94 -7.31 -12.05
N TYR A 87 -3.34 -8.50 -12.17
CA TYR A 87 -2.90 -9.07 -13.43
C TYR A 87 -3.62 -10.39 -13.71
N HIS A 88 -4.12 -10.54 -14.93
CA HIS A 88 -4.71 -11.79 -15.39
C HIS A 88 -3.72 -12.55 -16.26
N ILE A 89 -3.40 -13.78 -15.89
CA ILE A 89 -2.43 -14.60 -16.64
C ILE A 89 -3.20 -15.52 -17.58
N ALA A 90 -3.07 -15.27 -18.89
CA ALA A 90 -3.71 -16.09 -19.92
C ALA A 90 -3.18 -17.53 -19.90
N HIS A 91 -4.10 -18.48 -20.14
CA HIS A 91 -3.75 -19.90 -20.24
C HIS A 91 -2.76 -20.16 -21.41
N ARG A 92 -1.81 -21.07 -21.18
CA ARG A 92 -0.93 -21.59 -22.23
C ARG A 92 -1.73 -22.43 -23.24
N GLY A 93 -1.37 -22.33 -24.51
CA GLY A 93 -1.87 -23.25 -25.55
C GLY A 93 -1.30 -24.67 -25.38
N LEU A 94 -2.09 -25.68 -25.78
CA LEU A 94 -1.81 -27.12 -25.63
C LEU A 94 -0.39 -27.56 -26.06
N GLY A 95 0.17 -26.94 -27.09
CA GLY A 95 1.51 -27.26 -27.60
C GLY A 95 2.66 -26.90 -26.66
N GLN A 96 2.57 -25.76 -25.96
CA GLN A 96 3.61 -25.33 -25.01
C GLN A 96 3.57 -26.17 -23.72
N THR A 97 2.38 -26.56 -23.27
CA THR A 97 2.22 -27.49 -22.14
C THR A 97 2.81 -28.86 -22.44
N LEU A 98 2.61 -29.39 -23.66
CA LEU A 98 3.16 -30.70 -24.03
C LEU A 98 4.70 -30.66 -24.15
N ALA A 99 5.26 -29.58 -24.71
CA ALA A 99 6.71 -29.39 -24.86
C ALA A 99 7.47 -29.25 -23.53
N THR A 100 6.78 -28.89 -22.45
CA THR A 100 7.37 -28.71 -21.11
C THR A 100 6.92 -29.78 -20.10
N THR A 101 6.14 -30.77 -20.55
CA THR A 101 5.66 -31.87 -19.71
C THR A 101 6.84 -32.75 -19.25
N GLY A 102 7.00 -32.92 -17.94
CA GLY A 102 8.07 -33.73 -17.35
C GLY A 102 9.39 -33.00 -17.10
N GLN A 103 9.45 -31.68 -17.36
CA GLN A 103 10.61 -30.85 -17.07
C GLN A 103 10.28 -29.77 -16.05
N ASN A 104 11.15 -29.57 -15.06
CA ASN A 104 11.05 -28.46 -14.12
C ASN A 104 11.77 -27.24 -14.72
N VAL A 105 11.02 -26.40 -15.43
CA VAL A 105 11.52 -25.18 -16.08
C VAL A 105 10.68 -23.99 -15.66
N GLU A 106 11.29 -22.81 -15.56
CA GLU A 106 10.55 -21.57 -15.36
C GLU A 106 9.53 -21.38 -16.49
N LEU A 107 8.38 -20.79 -16.15
CA LEU A 107 7.35 -20.40 -17.10
C LEU A 107 7.46 -18.90 -17.33
N PRO A 108 8.18 -18.44 -18.39
CA PRO A 108 8.60 -17.04 -18.49
C PRO A 108 7.43 -16.06 -18.51
N ASN A 109 6.28 -16.47 -19.05
CA ASN A 109 5.06 -15.66 -19.07
C ASN A 109 4.48 -15.41 -17.67
N PHE A 110 4.53 -16.39 -16.77
CA PHE A 110 4.08 -16.21 -15.38
C PHE A 110 5.08 -15.37 -14.60
N THR A 111 6.37 -15.67 -14.75
CA THR A 111 7.46 -14.93 -14.10
C THR A 111 7.44 -13.46 -14.51
N GLN A 112 7.34 -13.16 -15.81
CA GLN A 112 7.26 -11.79 -16.31
C GLN A 112 6.03 -11.06 -15.79
N ALA A 113 4.85 -11.68 -15.83
CA ALA A 113 3.62 -11.09 -15.30
C ALA A 113 3.73 -10.74 -13.81
N LEU A 114 4.36 -11.61 -13.00
CA LEU A 114 4.62 -11.34 -11.58
C LEU A 114 5.54 -10.12 -11.38
N TYR A 115 6.67 -10.07 -12.10
CA TYR A 115 7.59 -8.93 -12.01
C TYR A 115 6.96 -7.63 -12.49
N GLU A 116 6.24 -7.65 -13.62
CA GLU A 116 5.55 -6.48 -14.16
C GLU A 116 4.47 -5.96 -13.20
N ALA A 117 3.65 -6.85 -12.64
CA ALA A 117 2.59 -6.47 -11.72
C ALA A 117 3.16 -5.84 -10.44
N ARG A 118 4.24 -6.43 -9.90
CA ARG A 118 4.97 -5.89 -8.76
C ARG A 118 5.57 -4.52 -9.04
N GLU A 119 6.30 -4.38 -10.14
CA GLU A 119 6.93 -3.11 -10.55
C GLU A 119 5.87 -2.01 -10.74
N LEU A 120 4.74 -2.34 -11.36
CA LEU A 120 3.65 -1.39 -11.57
C LEU A 120 3.00 -0.96 -10.25
N ALA A 121 2.78 -1.88 -9.31
CA ALA A 121 2.27 -1.55 -7.98
C ALA A 121 3.24 -0.61 -7.23
N MET A 122 4.54 -0.91 -7.26
CA MET A 122 5.56 -0.06 -6.61
C MET A 122 5.70 1.32 -7.28
N THR A 123 5.62 1.38 -8.61
CA THR A 123 5.66 2.64 -9.37
C THR A 123 4.47 3.52 -9.00
N ARG A 124 3.26 2.95 -8.92
CA ARG A 124 2.05 3.69 -8.50
C ARG A 124 2.19 4.26 -7.09
N MET A 125 2.74 3.48 -6.15
CA MET A 125 3.02 3.94 -4.78
C MET A 125 4.02 5.10 -4.77
N GLN A 126 5.09 5.02 -5.57
CA GLN A 126 6.09 6.09 -5.71
C GLN A 126 5.51 7.35 -6.37
N ASP A 127 4.62 7.19 -7.34
CA ASP A 127 3.92 8.31 -7.98
C ASP A 127 3.03 9.05 -6.96
N GLU A 128 2.36 8.33 -6.05
CA GLU A 128 1.62 8.95 -4.95
C GLU A 128 2.54 9.75 -4.02
N ALA A 129 3.68 9.16 -3.62
CA ALA A 129 4.66 9.80 -2.76
C ALA A 129 5.22 11.08 -3.40
N SER A 130 5.48 11.03 -4.71
CA SER A 130 5.95 12.17 -5.50
C SER A 130 4.91 13.29 -5.56
N ARG A 131 3.62 12.96 -5.69
CA ARG A 131 2.52 13.95 -5.63
C ARG A 131 2.41 14.64 -4.26
N LEU A 132 2.79 13.96 -3.19
CA LEU A 132 2.86 14.53 -1.83
C LEU A 132 4.14 15.32 -1.56
N GLY A 133 5.07 15.37 -2.52
CA GLY A 133 6.38 16.02 -2.34
C GLY A 133 7.29 15.27 -1.36
N ALA A 134 7.08 13.96 -1.18
CA ALA A 134 7.92 13.14 -0.31
C ALA A 134 9.28 12.88 -0.97
N ALA A 135 10.34 12.80 -0.15
CA ALA A 135 11.69 12.46 -0.60
C ALA A 135 11.85 10.96 -0.90
N GLY A 136 10.97 10.11 -0.35
CA GLY A 136 10.99 8.66 -0.51
C GLY A 136 9.90 8.00 0.33
N VAL A 137 9.83 6.67 0.21
CA VAL A 137 8.90 5.80 0.95
C VAL A 137 9.72 4.93 1.90
N VAL A 138 9.31 4.82 3.16
CA VAL A 138 9.99 4.01 4.20
C VAL A 138 8.98 3.08 4.85
N GLY A 139 9.43 1.93 5.37
CA GLY A 139 8.50 0.95 5.94
C GLY A 139 7.62 0.25 4.90
N ALA A 140 7.99 0.34 3.61
CA ALA A 140 7.21 -0.22 2.52
C ALA A 140 6.99 -1.73 2.69
N ARG A 141 5.73 -2.16 2.56
CA ARG A 141 5.32 -3.56 2.47
C ARG A 141 4.73 -3.85 1.11
N LEU A 142 4.96 -5.07 0.65
CA LEU A 142 4.37 -5.62 -0.55
C LEU A 142 3.62 -6.89 -0.17
N GLU A 143 2.34 -6.93 -0.50
CA GLU A 143 1.47 -8.08 -0.30
C GLU A 143 1.04 -8.65 -1.65
N GLU A 144 1.16 -9.96 -1.81
CA GLU A 144 0.61 -10.70 -2.96
C GLU A 144 -0.64 -11.46 -2.51
N LYS A 145 -1.74 -11.34 -3.25
CA LYS A 145 -2.99 -12.06 -3.01
C LYS A 145 -3.43 -12.78 -4.28
N THR A 146 -3.62 -14.09 -4.19
CA THR A 146 -3.94 -14.96 -5.35
C THR A 146 -5.42 -15.37 -5.43
N HIS A 147 -6.25 -15.06 -4.43
CA HIS A 147 -7.55 -15.73 -4.26
C HIS A 147 -8.79 -14.83 -4.35
N GLN A 148 -8.65 -13.50 -4.42
CA GLN A 148 -9.82 -12.62 -4.34
C GLN A 148 -10.60 -12.49 -5.67
N TRP A 149 -9.95 -12.74 -6.81
CA TRP A 149 -10.51 -12.46 -8.15
C TRP A 149 -10.57 -13.68 -9.09
N GLY A 150 -10.31 -14.89 -8.60
CA GLY A 150 -10.35 -16.14 -9.37
C GLY A 150 -8.98 -16.83 -9.54
N SER A 151 -8.98 -18.07 -10.04
CA SER A 151 -7.81 -18.98 -10.05
C SER A 151 -6.65 -18.59 -10.99
N HIS A 152 -6.74 -17.44 -11.68
CA HIS A 152 -5.76 -16.96 -12.67
C HIS A 152 -5.48 -15.46 -12.55
N THR A 153 -5.77 -14.89 -11.37
CA THR A 153 -5.60 -13.46 -11.11
C THR A 153 -4.66 -13.28 -9.94
N ILE A 154 -3.60 -12.49 -10.15
CA ILE A 154 -2.64 -12.14 -9.11
C ILE A 154 -2.82 -10.66 -8.79
N GLU A 155 -2.98 -10.35 -7.51
CA GLU A 155 -3.05 -8.99 -7.00
C GLU A 155 -1.79 -8.67 -6.20
N PHE A 156 -1.15 -7.55 -6.51
CA PHE A 156 -0.09 -6.95 -5.71
C PHE A 156 -0.59 -5.66 -5.08
N LEU A 157 -0.35 -5.52 -3.78
CA LEU A 157 -0.58 -4.29 -3.02
C LEU A 157 0.76 -3.84 -2.41
N ALA A 158 1.25 -2.68 -2.84
CA ALA A 158 2.36 -1.97 -2.22
C ALA A 158 1.80 -0.85 -1.32
N LEU A 159 2.34 -0.70 -0.12
CA LEU A 159 1.92 0.31 0.86
C LEU A 159 3.13 0.80 1.66
N GLY A 160 3.19 2.09 2.00
CA GLY A 160 4.22 2.68 2.86
C GLY A 160 4.08 4.18 3.04
#